data_AF-Q3Z3P4-F1
#
_entry.id   AF-Q3Z3P4-F1
#
_cell.length_a   1.000
_cell.length_b   1.000
_cell.length_c   1.000
_cell.angle_alpha   90.00
_cell.angle_beta   90.00
_cell.angle_gamma   90.00
#
_symmetry.space_group_name_H-M   'P 1'
#
loop_
_entity.id
_entity.type
_entity.pdbx_description
1 polymer ?
#
loop_
_entity_poly.entity_id
_entity_poly.type
_entity_poly.pdbx_seq_one_letter_code
_entity_poly.pdbx_strand_id
1 'polypeptide(L)'
;MTAQIAAYGRLVADPQLKTTSKGTQMTMASMAVPLPCSQADDGTATIWLSVLAFGRQADALAKHQKGELVSVAGNMQVSQWTGQNGETRQGWQVIADSVISARTARPGGKKGQQGQATDALNRAKQQAGNDDPYGDNIPF
;
A
#
# COMPACT_ATOMS: atom_id res chain seq x y z
N MET A 1 10.92 -23.65 -14.83
CA MET A 1 10.57 -22.34 -15.43
C MET A 1 9.70 -21.60 -14.44
N THR A 2 9.97 -20.32 -14.20
CA THR A 2 9.19 -19.47 -13.31
C THR A 2 8.50 -18.38 -14.11
N ALA A 3 7.24 -18.07 -13.79
CA ALA A 3 6.53 -16.91 -14.32
C ALA A 3 6.45 -15.84 -13.23
N GLN A 4 6.53 -14.59 -13.64
CA GLN A 4 6.40 -13.42 -12.77
C GLN A 4 5.20 -12.59 -13.26
N ILE A 5 4.51 -11.95 -12.33
CA ILE A 5 3.40 -11.05 -12.64
C ILE A 5 3.56 -9.77 -11.84
N ALA A 6 3.21 -8.64 -12.46
CA ALA A 6 2.93 -7.39 -11.78
C ALA A 6 1.48 -7.03 -12.08
N ALA A 7 0.71 -6.75 -11.03
CA ALA A 7 -0.71 -6.42 -11.16
C ALA A 7 -1.06 -5.30 -10.19
N TYR A 8 -2.06 -4.51 -10.54
CA TYR A 8 -2.69 -3.57 -9.64
C TYR A 8 -4.19 -3.76 -9.70
N GLY A 9 -4.85 -3.61 -8.56
CA GLY A 9 -6.26 -3.91 -8.42
C GLY A 9 -6.77 -3.52 -7.06
N ARG A 10 -8.06 -3.75 -6.85
CA ARG A 10 -8.72 -3.44 -5.58
C ARG A 10 -8.90 -4.69 -4.76
N LEU A 11 -8.63 -4.58 -3.46
CA LEU A 11 -8.92 -5.65 -2.50
C LEU A 11 -10.41 -5.92 -2.43
N VAL A 12 -10.81 -7.19 -2.56
CA VAL A 12 -12.23 -7.57 -2.62
C VAL A 12 -12.79 -7.91 -1.23
N ALA A 13 -11.88 -8.20 -0.30
CA ALA A 13 -12.10 -8.44 1.11
C ALA A 13 -10.89 -7.94 1.92
N ASP A 14 -11.04 -7.83 3.24
CA ASP A 14 -9.93 -7.49 4.13
C ASP A 14 -8.85 -8.59 4.07
N PRO A 15 -7.55 -8.23 4.03
CA PRO A 15 -6.46 -9.21 4.08
C PRO A 15 -6.50 -10.03 5.37
N GLN A 16 -6.26 -11.33 5.26
CA GLN A 16 -6.24 -12.26 6.39
C GLN A 16 -4.81 -12.62 6.77
N LEU A 17 -4.38 -12.20 7.95
CA LEU A 17 -3.13 -12.66 8.56
C LEU A 17 -3.31 -14.09 9.08
N LYS A 18 -2.40 -14.98 8.69
CA LYS A 18 -2.38 -16.39 9.10
C LYS A 18 -0.96 -16.82 9.43
N THR A 19 -0.86 -17.89 10.19
CA THR A 19 0.41 -18.57 10.47
C THR A 19 0.38 -19.92 9.78
N THR A 20 1.43 -20.23 9.01
CA THR A 20 1.57 -21.55 8.37
C THR A 20 1.83 -22.64 9.41
N SER A 21 1.66 -23.90 9.04
CA SER A 21 2.00 -25.05 9.90
C SER A 21 3.46 -25.07 10.37
N LYS A 22 4.36 -24.37 9.65
CA LYS A 22 5.78 -24.22 9.99
C LYS A 22 6.07 -22.99 10.86
N GLY A 23 5.04 -22.30 11.37
CA GLY A 23 5.18 -21.11 12.22
C GLY A 23 5.49 -19.81 11.48
N THR A 24 5.55 -19.83 10.14
CA THR A 24 5.81 -18.61 9.34
C THR A 24 4.54 -17.78 9.19
N GLN A 25 4.59 -16.49 9.54
CA GLN A 25 3.49 -15.55 9.31
C GLN A 25 3.33 -15.25 7.81
N MET A 26 2.08 -15.24 7.35
CA MET A 26 1.69 -14.92 5.99
C MET A 26 0.42 -14.09 5.97
N THR A 27 0.25 -13.23 4.97
CA THR A 27 -1.02 -12.54 4.73
C THR A 27 -1.60 -12.98 3.40
N MET A 28 -2.87 -13.34 3.40
CA MET A 28 -3.64 -13.70 2.22
C MET A 28 -4.58 -12.57 1.85
N ALA A 29 -4.62 -12.20 0.58
CA ALA A 29 -5.57 -11.24 0.05
C ALA A 29 -6.15 -11.73 -1.28
N SER A 30 -7.29 -11.16 -1.67
CA SER A 30 -7.86 -11.35 -3.00
C SER A 30 -8.11 -9.98 -3.64
N MET A 31 -7.74 -9.87 -4.91
CA MET A 31 -7.79 -8.63 -5.68
C MET A 31 -8.62 -8.82 -6.94
N ALA A 32 -9.46 -7.83 -7.24
CA ALA A 32 -10.07 -7.67 -8.55
C ALA A 32 -9.12 -6.80 -9.39
N VAL A 33 -8.59 -7.38 -10.46
CA VAL A 33 -7.66 -6.73 -11.38
C VAL A 33 -8.36 -6.57 -12.73
N PRO A 34 -8.53 -5.33 -13.23
CA PRO A 34 -9.07 -5.11 -14.57
C PRO A 34 -8.00 -5.42 -15.62
N LEU A 35 -8.37 -6.18 -16.65
CA LEU A 35 -7.55 -6.53 -17.80
C LEU A 35 -8.25 -6.09 -19.10
N PRO A 36 -7.52 -5.63 -20.12
CA PRO A 36 -8.10 -5.37 -21.43
C PRO A 36 -8.74 -6.64 -22.01
N CYS A 37 -9.97 -6.53 -22.50
CA CYS A 37 -10.69 -7.61 -23.15
C CYS A 37 -11.50 -7.07 -24.33
N SER A 38 -11.09 -7.40 -25.56
CA SER A 38 -11.78 -6.92 -26.77
C SER A 38 -13.19 -7.49 -26.95
N GLN A 39 -13.53 -8.56 -26.22
CA GLN A 39 -14.83 -9.24 -26.32
C GLN A 39 -15.83 -8.77 -25.25
N ALA A 40 -15.41 -7.93 -24.30
CA ALA A 40 -16.28 -7.37 -23.27
C ALA A 40 -16.89 -6.04 -23.76
N ASP A 41 -18.16 -5.78 -23.41
CA ASP A 41 -18.89 -4.59 -23.83
C ASP A 41 -18.21 -3.27 -23.41
N ASP A 42 -17.57 -3.27 -22.23
CA ASP A 42 -16.82 -2.12 -21.69
C ASP A 42 -15.30 -2.20 -21.98
N GLY A 43 -14.88 -3.14 -22.82
CA GLY A 43 -13.48 -3.37 -23.17
C GLY A 43 -12.61 -3.97 -22.05
N THR A 44 -13.20 -4.40 -20.94
CA THR A 44 -12.46 -4.84 -19.75
C THR A 44 -13.00 -6.15 -19.17
N ALA A 45 -12.11 -7.06 -18.75
CA ALA A 45 -12.46 -8.24 -17.97
C ALA A 45 -11.81 -8.16 -16.59
N THR A 46 -12.48 -8.69 -15.56
CA THR A 46 -11.91 -8.76 -14.22
C THR A 46 -11.30 -10.13 -13.98
N ILE A 47 -10.00 -10.17 -13.68
CA ILE A 47 -9.35 -11.34 -13.09
C ILE A 47 -9.40 -11.24 -11.56
N TRP A 48 -9.79 -12.34 -10.93
CA TRP A 48 -9.71 -12.51 -9.48
C TRP A 48 -8.35 -13.12 -9.15
N LEU A 49 -7.46 -12.30 -8.60
CA LEU A 49 -6.09 -12.68 -8.26
C LEU A 49 -5.96 -12.91 -6.77
N SER A 50 -5.50 -14.10 -6.38
CA SER A 50 -5.11 -14.40 -4.99
C SER A 50 -3.68 -13.93 -4.75
N VAL A 51 -3.43 -13.26 -3.63
CA VAL A 51 -2.11 -12.76 -3.23
C VAL A 51 -1.71 -13.42 -1.92
N LEU A 52 -0.54 -14.05 -1.90
CA LEU A 52 0.12 -14.50 -0.68
C LEU A 52 1.41 -13.71 -0.49
N ALA A 53 1.55 -13.10 0.68
CA ALA A 53 2.76 -12.38 1.06
C ALA A 53 3.34 -12.95 2.36
N PHE A 54 4.67 -12.89 2.50
CA PHE A 54 5.41 -13.37 3.67
C PHE A 54 6.27 -12.25 4.26
N GLY A 55 6.66 -12.41 5.53
CA GLY A 55 7.56 -11.49 6.22
C GLY A 55 7.12 -10.02 6.12
N ARG A 56 8.03 -9.12 5.75
CA ARG A 56 7.75 -7.68 5.66
C ARG A 56 6.60 -7.35 4.70
N GLN A 57 6.43 -8.10 3.61
CA GLN A 57 5.34 -7.87 2.67
C GLN A 57 3.99 -8.33 3.24
N ALA A 58 3.99 -9.38 4.08
CA ALA A 58 2.80 -9.77 4.83
C ALA A 58 2.36 -8.63 5.76
N ASP A 59 3.29 -8.08 6.54
CA ASP A 59 3.00 -6.97 7.45
C ASP A 59 2.53 -5.71 6.73
N ALA A 60 3.07 -5.44 5.53
CA ALA A 60 2.63 -4.35 4.68
C ALA A 60 1.20 -4.59 4.17
N LEU A 61 0.92 -5.78 3.65
CA LEU A 61 -0.38 -6.15 3.11
C LEU A 61 -1.47 -6.16 4.19
N ALA A 62 -1.18 -6.68 5.38
CA ALA A 62 -2.12 -6.78 6.50
C ALA A 62 -2.67 -5.43 6.99
N LYS A 63 -2.01 -4.32 6.66
CA LYS A 63 -2.44 -2.96 7.04
C LYS A 63 -3.49 -2.36 6.11
N HIS A 64 -3.84 -3.06 5.03
CA HIS A 64 -4.83 -2.60 4.07
C HIS A 64 -6.22 -3.13 4.43
N GLN A 65 -7.24 -2.54 3.81
CA GLN A 65 -8.64 -2.91 3.98
C GLN A 65 -9.29 -3.16 2.62
N LYS A 66 -10.45 -3.82 2.63
CA LYS A 66 -11.31 -4.01 1.46
C LYS A 66 -11.50 -2.70 0.69
N GLY A 67 -11.41 -2.79 -0.64
CA GLY A 67 -11.63 -1.68 -1.57
C GLY A 67 -10.38 -0.85 -1.87
N GLU A 68 -9.31 -0.98 -1.08
CA GLU A 68 -8.06 -0.25 -1.31
C GLU A 68 -7.37 -0.72 -2.59
N LEU A 69 -6.79 0.25 -3.31
CA LEU A 69 -5.97 0.00 -4.48
C LEU A 69 -4.56 -0.43 -4.03
N VAL A 70 -4.14 -1.61 -4.47
CA VAL A 70 -2.84 -2.20 -4.16
C VAL A 70 -2.20 -2.66 -5.46
N SER A 71 -0.88 -2.47 -5.58
CA SER A 71 -0.05 -3.05 -6.61
C SER A 71 0.83 -4.13 -5.99
N VAL A 72 0.90 -5.27 -6.67
CA VAL A 72 1.68 -6.44 -6.25
C VAL A 72 2.56 -6.88 -7.40
N ALA A 73 3.77 -7.33 -7.07
CA ALA A 73 4.62 -8.06 -7.99
C ALA A 73 5.12 -9.34 -7.31
N GLY A 74 5.42 -10.36 -8.12
CA GLY A 74 6.05 -11.58 -7.64
C GLY A 74 5.74 -12.81 -8.48
N ASN A 75 5.99 -13.98 -7.90
CA ASN A 75 5.96 -15.24 -8.61
C ASN A 75 4.53 -15.74 -8.85
N MET A 76 4.21 -16.04 -10.10
CA MET A 76 2.90 -16.53 -10.50
C MET A 76 2.77 -18.04 -10.28
N GLN A 77 1.63 -18.46 -9.73
CA GLN A 77 1.27 -19.84 -9.46
C GLN A 77 -0.18 -20.11 -9.87
N VAL A 78 -0.42 -21.33 -10.33
CA VAL A 78 -1.78 -21.85 -10.48
C VAL A 78 -2.12 -22.63 -9.20
N SER A 79 -3.09 -22.13 -8.44
CA SER A 79 -3.64 -22.86 -7.31
C SER A 79 -4.74 -23.79 -7.80
N GLN A 80 -4.73 -25.06 -7.40
CA GLN A 80 -5.79 -26.01 -7.72
C GLN A 80 -6.43 -26.52 -6.43
N TRP A 81 -7.76 -26.64 -6.41
CA TRP A 81 -8.49 -27.21 -5.28
C TRP A 81 -9.75 -27.92 -5.73
N THR A 82 -10.18 -28.92 -4.97
CA THR A 82 -11.43 -29.64 -5.23
C THR A 82 -12.61 -28.85 -4.66
N GLY A 83 -13.59 -28.53 -5.50
CA GLY A 83 -14.84 -27.93 -5.10
C GLY A 83 -15.72 -28.89 -4.29
N GLN A 84 -16.76 -28.37 -3.64
CA GLN A 84 -17.71 -29.19 -2.86
C GLN A 84 -18.42 -30.26 -3.70
N ASN A 85 -18.51 -30.06 -5.01
CA ASN A 85 -19.08 -30.98 -5.98
C ASN A 85 -18.08 -32.02 -6.53
N GLY A 86 -16.83 -32.03 -6.05
CA GLY A 86 -15.78 -32.94 -6.53
C GLY A 86 -15.02 -32.45 -7.76
N GLU A 87 -15.39 -31.32 -8.35
CA GLU A 87 -14.69 -30.77 -9.52
C GLU A 87 -13.37 -30.10 -9.13
N THR A 88 -12.32 -30.32 -9.93
CA THR A 88 -11.06 -29.59 -9.77
C THR A 88 -11.22 -28.17 -10.29
N ARG A 89 -11.05 -27.19 -9.40
CA ARG A 89 -11.02 -25.77 -9.76
C ARG A 89 -9.58 -25.29 -9.81
N GLN A 90 -9.34 -24.34 -10.69
CA GLN A 90 -8.06 -23.65 -10.81
C GLN A 90 -8.25 -22.17 -10.53
N GLY A 91 -7.22 -21.55 -9.97
CA GLY A 91 -7.19 -20.12 -9.68
C GLY A 91 -5.80 -19.56 -9.84
N TRP A 92 -5.76 -18.25 -10.03
CA TRP A 92 -4.53 -17.49 -10.23
C TRP A 92 -4.03 -16.99 -8.89
N GLN A 93 -2.78 -17.28 -8.56
CA GLN A 93 -2.15 -16.89 -7.31
C GLN A 93 -0.79 -16.25 -7.56
N VAL A 94 -0.46 -15.20 -6.83
CA VAL A 94 0.88 -14.62 -6.79
C VAL A 94 1.48 -14.76 -5.39
N ILE A 95 2.73 -15.21 -5.32
CA ILE A 95 3.56 -15.06 -4.12
C ILE A 95 4.28 -13.72 -4.26
N ALA A 96 3.81 -12.71 -3.52
CA ALA A 96 4.26 -11.34 -3.65
C ALA A 96 5.63 -11.13 -2.99
N ASP A 97 6.58 -10.62 -3.78
CA ASP A 97 7.86 -10.10 -3.30
C ASP A 97 7.80 -8.59 -3.03
N SER A 98 6.80 -7.91 -3.60
CA SER A 98 6.56 -6.47 -3.47
C SER A 98 5.06 -6.18 -3.32
N VAL A 99 4.72 -5.35 -2.32
CA VAL A 99 3.38 -4.81 -2.10
C VAL A 99 3.46 -3.29 -1.97
N ILE A 100 2.90 -2.58 -2.96
CA ILE A 100 2.94 -1.12 -3.05
C ILE A 100 1.52 -0.56 -3.04
N SER A 101 1.31 0.50 -2.26
CA SER A 101 0.05 1.26 -2.25
C SER A 101 0.33 2.71 -1.86
N ALA A 102 -0.70 3.56 -1.86
CA ALA A 102 -0.58 4.91 -1.32
C ALA A 102 -0.11 4.94 0.15
N ARG A 103 -0.32 3.86 0.93
CA ARG A 103 0.15 3.74 2.31
C ARG A 103 1.65 3.44 2.38
N THR A 104 2.17 2.61 1.49
CA THR A 104 3.58 2.19 1.50
C THR A 104 4.47 3.06 0.62
N ALA A 105 3.91 3.74 -0.38
CA ALA A 105 4.63 4.65 -1.27
C ALA A 105 4.99 6.00 -0.64
N ARG A 106 4.38 6.36 0.50
CA ARG A 106 4.74 7.57 1.25
C ARG A 106 5.95 7.28 2.12
N PRO A 107 7.15 7.80 1.81
CA PRO A 107 8.31 7.62 2.66
C PRO A 107 8.10 8.47 3.92
N GLY A 108 7.89 7.82 5.07
CA GLY A 108 8.05 8.50 6.36
C GLY A 108 7.05 9.61 6.67
N GLY A 109 5.76 9.26 6.78
CA GLY A 109 4.84 10.01 7.65
C GLY A 109 5.23 9.84 9.13
N LYS A 110 6.42 10.30 9.52
CA LYS A 110 6.76 10.54 10.91
C LYS A 110 5.84 11.67 11.39
N LYS A 111 4.79 11.30 12.13
CA LYS A 111 4.06 12.22 13.03
C LYS A 111 5.02 12.70 14.12
N GLY A 112 5.92 13.61 13.78
CA GLY A 112 6.95 14.06 14.69
C GLY A 112 7.81 15.14 14.09
N GLN A 113 7.21 16.30 13.80
CA GLN A 113 7.88 17.60 13.70
C GLN A 113 6.88 18.75 13.50
N GLN A 114 5.69 18.69 14.08
CA GLN A 114 4.79 19.85 14.13
C GLN A 114 5.12 20.82 15.29
N GLY A 115 6.06 20.46 16.16
CA GLY A 115 6.54 21.31 17.26
C GLY A 115 7.80 22.13 16.96
N GLN A 116 8.59 21.76 15.95
CA GLN A 116 9.85 22.48 15.65
C GLN A 116 9.62 23.73 14.78
N ALA A 117 8.58 23.73 13.93
CA ALA A 117 8.22 24.92 13.16
C ALA A 117 7.63 26.04 14.03
N THR A 118 6.90 25.69 15.10
CA THR A 118 6.35 26.66 16.06
C THR A 118 7.43 27.27 16.96
N ASP A 119 8.42 26.48 17.38
CA ASP A 119 9.54 27.00 18.19
C ASP A 119 10.48 27.91 17.37
N ALA A 120 10.72 27.58 16.09
CA ALA A 120 11.50 28.44 15.20
C ALA A 120 10.79 29.78 14.92
N LEU A 121 9.46 29.76 14.72
CA LEU A 121 8.67 30.97 14.49
C LEU A 121 8.59 31.87 15.74
N ASN A 122 8.48 31.27 16.94
CA ASN A 122 8.46 32.03 18.19
C ASN A 122 9.82 32.63 18.53
N ARG A 123 10.93 31.93 18.24
CA ARG A 123 12.28 32.46 18.41
C ARG A 123 12.58 33.62 17.45
N ALA A 124 12.10 33.54 16.21
CA ALA A 124 12.23 34.63 15.24
C ALA A 124 11.44 35.88 15.66
N LYS A 125 10.24 35.71 16.26
CA LYS A 125 9.47 36.85 16.81
C LYS A 125 10.11 37.51 18.03
N GLN A 126 10.88 36.78 18.83
CA GLN A 126 11.59 37.35 19.98
C GLN A 126 12.85 38.14 19.56
N GLN A 127 13.42 37.86 18.38
CA GLN A 127 14.59 38.58 17.86
C GLN A 127 14.23 39.85 17.07
N ALA A 128 13.00 39.97 16.55
CA ALA A 128 12.55 41.14 15.80
C ALA A 128 12.04 42.30 16.68
N GLY A 129 12.13 42.20 18.01
CA GLY A 129 11.55 43.17 18.95
C GLY A 129 12.50 44.22 19.52
N ASN A 130 13.77 44.30 19.09
CA ASN A 130 14.77 45.11 19.80
C ASN A 130 15.69 46.00 18.95
N ASP A 131 15.51 46.10 17.63
CA ASP A 131 16.29 47.00 16.79
C ASP A 131 15.34 47.87 15.96
N ASP A 132 14.94 49.02 16.53
CA ASP A 132 14.27 50.09 15.80
C ASP A 132 15.36 51.08 15.32
N PRO A 133 15.81 51.03 14.05
CA PRO A 133 16.94 51.84 13.57
C PRO A 133 16.54 53.27 13.20
N TYR A 134 15.26 53.63 13.39
CA TYR A 134 14.67 54.91 12.99
C TYR A 134 14.15 55.71 14.19
N GLY A 135 14.85 55.64 15.32
CA GLY A 135 14.61 56.54 16.45
C GLY A 135 14.73 58.01 16.04
N ASP A 136 13.64 58.75 16.26
CA ASP A 136 13.45 60.18 15.98
C ASP A 136 14.65 61.06 16.38
N ASN A 137 15.20 61.81 15.42
CA ASN A 137 15.91 63.07 15.69
C ASN A 137 16.02 63.93 14.42
N ILE A 138 14.91 64.54 14.00
CA ILE A 138 14.90 65.62 13.01
C ILE A 138 14.57 66.92 13.77
N PRO A 139 15.54 67.81 14.04
CA PRO A 139 15.25 69.10 14.64
C PRO A 139 14.53 70.03 13.63
N PHE A 140 13.54 70.77 14.14
CA PHE A 140 12.67 71.70 13.42
C PHE A 140 13.40 72.83 12.70
#